data_AF-A0A5S5DU22-F1
#
_entry.id   AF-A0A5S5DU22-F1
#
_cell.length_a   1.000
_cell.length_b   1.000
_cell.length_c   1.000
_cell.angle_alpha   90.00
_cell.angle_beta   90.00
_cell.angle_gamma   90.00
#
_symmetry.space_group_name_H-M   'P 1'
#
loop_
_entity.id
_entity.type
_entity.pdbx_description
1 polymer ?
#
loop_
_entity_poly.entity_id
_entity_poly.type
_entity_poly.pdbx_seq_one_letter_code
_entity_poly.pdbx_strand_id
1 'polypeptide(L)'
;MSNTISIKKCDNQLILFAVNENESYEICNVQSGNFHSVDLDIEIKEGAFSGTYIPEGGTSKDLSGTTTVKIPKGNYSLVYVGLNWGGPYNFEFEFNGETYQLLNNPKKELEGAIWNLGNLQIAFDVKVPTAV
;
A
#
# COMPACT_ATOMS: atom_id res chain seq x y z
N MET A 1 13.53 -4.24 12.67
CA MET A 1 13.23 -3.58 11.39
C MET A 1 11.76 -3.21 11.47
N SER A 2 11.40 -1.94 11.28
CA SER A 2 9.98 -1.54 11.20
C SER A 2 9.45 -1.96 9.85
N ASN A 3 8.27 -2.58 9.80
CA ASN A 3 7.59 -2.87 8.54
C ASN A 3 6.72 -1.65 8.22
N THR A 4 7.26 -0.72 7.45
CA THR A 4 6.58 0.55 7.16
C THR A 4 6.38 0.69 5.66
N ILE A 5 5.14 0.96 5.26
CA ILE A 5 4.77 1.34 3.90
C ILE A 5 4.61 2.86 3.88
N SER A 6 5.30 3.55 2.98
CA SER A 6 5.15 4.98 2.75
C SER A 6 4.59 5.22 1.36
N ILE A 7 3.33 5.62 1.25
CA ILE A 7 2.66 5.90 -0.04
C ILE A 7 2.89 7.36 -0.39
N LYS A 8 3.55 7.60 -1.52
CA LYS A 8 3.93 8.94 -2.00
C LYS A 8 3.14 9.37 -3.23
N LYS A 9 2.61 8.43 -4.01
CA LYS A 9 1.70 8.70 -5.13
C LYS A 9 0.61 7.64 -5.21
N CYS A 10 -0.61 8.09 -5.40
CA CYS A 10 -1.76 7.23 -5.67
C CYS A 10 -2.77 8.04 -6.49
N ASP A 11 -2.50 8.20 -7.78
CA ASP A 11 -3.59 8.56 -8.68
C ASP A 11 -4.46 7.33 -8.85
N ASN A 12 -5.75 7.50 -8.58
CA ASN A 12 -6.80 6.53 -8.72
C ASN A 12 -6.96 5.61 -7.50
N GLN A 13 -6.50 4.36 -7.53
CA GLN A 13 -6.64 3.48 -6.37
C GLN A 13 -5.45 2.51 -6.23
N LEU A 14 -4.87 2.45 -5.03
CA LEU A 14 -3.80 1.55 -4.64
C LEU A 14 -4.26 0.67 -3.49
N ILE A 15 -4.14 -0.65 -3.66
CA ILE A 15 -4.50 -1.64 -2.64
C ILE A 15 -3.28 -2.50 -2.34
N LEU A 16 -2.93 -2.66 -1.06
CA LEU A 16 -1.82 -3.49 -0.61
C LEU A 16 -2.29 -4.60 0.32
N PHE A 17 -1.73 -5.78 0.16
CA PHE A 17 -2.02 -6.99 0.92
C PHE A 17 -0.76 -7.58 1.52
N ALA A 18 -0.84 -8.05 2.77
CA ALA A 18 0.08 -9.03 3.31
C ALA A 18 -0.47 -10.42 2.99
N VAL A 19 0.32 -11.29 2.37
CA VAL A 19 -0.11 -12.66 2.03
C VAL A 19 0.89 -13.69 2.53
N ASN A 20 0.39 -14.83 3.01
CA ASN A 20 1.20 -16.01 3.28
C ASN A 20 0.47 -17.26 2.72
N GLU A 21 0.96 -18.47 3.01
CA GLU A 21 0.38 -19.72 2.48
C GLU A 21 -1.02 -20.04 3.03
N ASN A 22 -1.43 -19.43 4.14
CA ASN A 22 -2.65 -19.75 4.88
C ASN A 22 -3.71 -18.62 4.81
N GLU A 23 -3.27 -17.37 4.67
CA GLU A 23 -4.12 -16.20 4.85
C GLU A 23 -3.62 -14.97 4.10
N SER A 24 -4.51 -13.99 3.96
CA SER A 24 -4.22 -12.69 3.38
C SER A 24 -4.91 -11.59 4.18
N TYR A 25 -4.23 -10.45 4.35
CA TYR A 25 -4.73 -9.27 5.03
C TYR A 25 -4.62 -8.05 4.12
N GLU A 26 -5.74 -7.40 3.82
CA GLU A 26 -5.75 -6.11 3.11
C GLU A 26 -5.26 -5.02 4.06
N ILE A 27 -4.02 -4.56 3.85
CA ILE A 27 -3.38 -3.56 4.70
C ILE A 27 -4.04 -2.20 4.47
N CYS A 28 -4.19 -1.80 3.21
CA CYS A 28 -4.84 -0.54 2.88
C CYS A 28 -5.51 -0.56 1.51
N ASN A 29 -6.45 0.36 1.37
CA ASN A 29 -7.19 0.65 0.16
C ASN A 29 -7.28 2.17 0.00
N VAL A 30 -6.29 2.73 -0.67
CA VAL A 30 -6.15 4.18 -0.83
C VAL A 30 -6.75 4.58 -2.15
N GLN A 31 -7.71 5.49 -2.11
CA GLN A 31 -8.21 6.18 -3.28
C GLN A 31 -7.75 7.63 -3.22
N SER A 32 -7.17 8.13 -4.30
CA SER A 32 -6.78 9.53 -4.45
C SER A 32 -6.83 9.91 -5.94
N GLY A 33 -6.71 11.17 -6.28
CA GLY A 33 -6.80 11.65 -7.65
C GLY A 33 -6.88 13.16 -7.72
N ASN A 34 -7.23 13.70 -8.89
CA ASN A 34 -7.38 15.15 -9.10
C ASN A 34 -6.14 15.96 -8.69
N PHE A 35 -4.94 15.38 -8.84
CA PHE A 35 -3.66 16.00 -8.48
C PHE A 35 -3.49 16.32 -6.99
N HIS A 36 -4.28 15.70 -6.11
CA HIS A 36 -4.10 15.79 -4.66
C HIS A 36 -2.80 15.13 -4.21
N SER A 37 -2.17 15.72 -3.19
CA SER A 37 -0.92 15.18 -2.65
C SER A 37 -1.17 13.95 -1.76
N VAL A 38 -0.22 13.01 -1.75
CA VAL A 38 -0.29 11.79 -0.94
C VAL A 38 1.03 11.63 -0.18
N ASP A 39 0.95 11.56 1.15
CA ASP A 39 2.07 11.34 2.07
C ASP A 39 1.62 10.53 3.29
N LEU A 40 1.35 9.24 3.07
CA LEU A 40 0.80 8.33 4.08
C LEU A 40 1.84 7.32 4.52
N ASP A 41 2.02 7.19 5.84
CA ASP A 41 2.83 6.14 6.44
C ASP A 41 1.94 5.12 7.16
N ILE A 42 2.13 3.83 6.84
CA ILE A 42 1.40 2.72 7.44
C ILE A 42 2.41 1.78 8.10
N GLU A 43 2.39 1.75 9.43
CA GLU A 43 3.19 0.81 10.21
C GLU A 43 2.45 -0.52 10.37
N ILE A 44 3.09 -1.62 9.94
CA ILE A 44 2.59 -2.97 10.16
C ILE A 44 3.14 -3.51 11.48
N LYS A 45 2.25 -3.81 12.42
CA LYS A 45 2.60 -4.34 13.74
C LYS A 45 1.96 -5.69 14.00
N GLU A 46 2.52 -6.40 14.96
CA GLU A 46 1.93 -7.64 15.47
C GLU A 46 0.65 -7.37 16.26
N GLY A 47 -0.36 -8.23 16.07
CA GLY A 47 -1.59 -8.25 16.86
C GLY A 47 -2.76 -8.90 16.12
N ALA A 48 -3.95 -8.93 16.74
CA ALA A 48 -5.17 -9.30 16.03
C ALA A 48 -5.42 -8.31 14.88
N PHE A 49 -5.92 -8.81 13.74
CA PHE A 49 -6.13 -7.98 12.56
C PHE A 49 -6.99 -6.75 12.90
N SER A 50 -6.44 -5.55 12.72
CA SER A 50 -7.11 -4.30 13.08
C SER A 50 -8.09 -3.79 12.02
N GLY A 51 -8.21 -4.50 10.89
CA GLY A 51 -8.95 -4.05 9.72
C GLY A 51 -8.06 -3.28 8.73
N THR A 52 -8.63 -3.05 7.55
CA THR A 52 -7.98 -2.33 6.44
C THR A 52 -7.96 -0.84 6.70
N TYR A 53 -6.82 -0.21 6.43
CA TYR A 53 -6.74 1.24 6.43
C TYR A 53 -7.34 1.84 5.16
N ILE A 54 -8.33 2.72 5.34
CA ILE A 54 -8.96 3.51 4.29
C ILE A 54 -8.87 4.97 4.73
N PRO A 55 -8.03 5.81 4.11
CA PRO A 55 -7.90 7.20 4.48
C PRO A 55 -9.21 7.96 4.22
N GLU A 56 -9.63 8.81 5.16
CA GLU A 56 -10.76 9.69 4.95
C GLU A 56 -10.46 10.72 3.87
N GLY A 57 -11.38 10.92 2.93
CA GLY A 57 -11.27 11.96 1.91
C GLY A 57 -11.17 11.48 0.48
N GLY A 58 -10.78 10.21 0.26
CA GLY A 58 -10.69 9.63 -1.07
C GLY A 58 -10.06 10.58 -2.09
N THR A 59 -10.80 10.87 -3.17
CA THR A 59 -10.33 11.66 -4.32
C THR A 59 -10.58 13.18 -4.19
N SER A 60 -10.93 13.69 -3.01
CA SER A 60 -11.38 15.08 -2.82
C SER A 60 -10.49 15.95 -1.93
N LYS A 61 -9.37 15.43 -1.43
CA LYS A 61 -8.39 16.19 -0.66
C LYS A 61 -7.03 15.49 -0.64
N ASP A 62 -6.03 16.25 -0.22
CA ASP A 62 -4.72 15.73 0.11
C ASP A 62 -4.80 14.71 1.25
N LEU A 63 -3.99 13.66 1.16
CA LEU A 63 -3.93 12.57 2.13
C LEU A 63 -2.56 12.59 2.81
N SER A 64 -2.54 12.73 4.13
CA SER A 64 -1.30 12.65 4.89
C SER A 64 -1.49 12.08 6.30
N GLY A 65 -0.39 11.59 6.87
CA GLY A 65 -0.32 11.15 8.25
C GLY A 65 0.17 9.71 8.42
N THR A 66 0.25 9.28 9.67
CA THR A 66 0.75 7.96 10.05
C THR A 66 -0.35 7.15 10.72
N THR A 67 -0.42 5.87 10.39
CA THR A 67 -1.35 4.92 10.99
C THR A 67 -0.66 3.59 11.30
N THR A 68 -1.35 2.73 12.05
CA THR A 68 -0.89 1.36 12.33
C THR A 68 -1.95 0.37 11.87
N VAL A 69 -1.52 -0.64 11.12
CA VAL A 69 -2.30 -1.84 10.83
C VAL A 69 -1.68 -3.00 11.59
N LYS A 70 -2.48 -3.69 12.41
CA LYS A 70 -2.04 -4.89 13.11
C LYS A 70 -2.40 -6.11 12.27
N ILE A 71 -1.48 -7.05 12.12
CA ILE A 71 -1.74 -8.39 11.57
C ILE A 71 -1.08 -9.45 12.47
N PRO A 72 -1.55 -10.71 12.49
CA PRO A 72 -0.94 -11.76 13.30
C PRO A 72 0.52 -11.98 12.96
N LYS A 73 1.29 -12.45 13.94
CA LYS A 73 2.68 -12.83 13.74
C LYS A 73 2.81 -13.83 12.58
N GLY A 74 3.83 -13.67 11.76
CA GLY A 74 4.03 -14.55 10.61
C GLY A 74 5.02 -13.99 9.61
N ASN A 75 5.36 -14.82 8.64
CA ASN A 75 6.17 -14.43 7.48
C ASN A 75 5.20 -14.17 6.33
N TYR A 76 5.27 -12.98 5.75
CA TYR A 76 4.37 -12.55 4.70
C TYR A 76 5.16 -12.05 3.51
N SER A 77 4.50 -12.05 2.36
CA SER A 77 4.91 -11.26 1.21
C SER A 77 3.95 -10.10 1.02
N LEU A 78 4.46 -8.95 0.62
CA LEU A 78 3.64 -7.82 0.22
C LEU A 78 3.22 -8.00 -1.24
N VAL A 79 1.92 -7.93 -1.50
CA VAL A 79 1.32 -7.90 -2.83
C VAL A 79 0.54 -6.60 -2.99
N TYR A 80 0.49 -6.05 -4.19
CA TYR A 80 -0.22 -4.80 -4.45
C TYR A 80 -0.91 -4.81 -5.81
N VAL A 81 -1.94 -3.98 -5.92
CA VAL A 81 -2.64 -3.67 -7.17
C VAL A 81 -2.88 -2.16 -7.27
N GLY A 82 -2.50 -1.58 -8.40
CA GLY A 82 -2.93 -0.25 -8.85
C GLY A 82 -4.08 -0.38 -9.85
N LEU A 83 -5.19 0.30 -9.57
CA LEU A 83 -6.37 0.38 -10.43
C LEU A 83 -6.46 1.78 -11.03
N ASN A 84 -6.52 1.88 -12.36
CA ASN A 84 -6.81 3.11 -13.08
C ASN A 84 -8.24 3.08 -13.63
N TRP A 85 -9.11 3.98 -13.18
CA TRP A 85 -10.51 4.14 -13.63
C TRP A 85 -10.66 5.24 -14.69
N GLY A 86 -9.54 5.70 -15.26
CA GLY A 86 -9.46 6.71 -16.31
C GLY A 86 -8.54 7.87 -15.93
N GLY A 87 -8.01 8.56 -16.95
CA GLY A 87 -7.12 9.70 -16.76
C GLY A 87 -5.67 9.30 -16.41
N PRO A 88 -4.87 10.26 -15.91
CA PRO A 88 -3.49 10.02 -15.50
C PRO A 88 -3.38 8.96 -14.40
N TYR A 89 -2.28 8.21 -14.40
CA TYR A 89 -1.96 7.25 -13.34
C TYR A 89 -0.54 7.46 -12.84
N ASN A 90 -0.36 7.52 -11.53
CA ASN A 90 0.94 7.43 -10.88
C ASN A 90 0.76 6.69 -9.56
N PHE A 91 1.48 5.59 -9.40
CA PHE A 91 1.53 4.85 -8.16
C PHE A 91 2.97 4.80 -7.68
N GLU A 92 3.17 5.10 -6.41
CA GLU A 92 4.48 5.06 -5.77
C GLU A 92 4.30 4.79 -4.28
N PHE A 93 4.96 3.74 -3.81
CA PHE A 93 5.13 3.50 -2.39
C PHE A 93 6.55 3.01 -2.11
N GLU A 94 7.03 3.26 -0.90
CA GLU A 94 8.24 2.67 -0.36
C GLU A 94 7.89 1.62 0.67
N PHE A 95 8.64 0.53 0.71
CA PHE A 95 8.55 -0.45 1.78
C PHE A 95 9.94 -0.73 2.33
N ASN A 96 10.14 -0.42 3.61
CA ASN A 96 11.42 -0.59 4.32
C ASN A 96 12.64 0.02 3.59
N GLY A 97 12.42 1.14 2.88
CA GLY A 97 13.46 1.87 2.14
C GLY A 97 13.59 1.51 0.67
N GLU A 98 12.87 0.49 0.18
CA GLU A 98 12.84 0.13 -1.24
C GLU A 98 11.63 0.78 -1.94
N THR A 99 11.87 1.46 -3.06
CA THR A 99 10.82 2.16 -3.83
C THR A 99 10.20 1.27 -4.90
N TYR A 100 8.86 1.23 -4.94
CA TYR A 100 8.05 0.58 -5.95
C TYR A 100 7.20 1.63 -6.65
N GLN A 101 7.28 1.70 -7.98
CA GLN A 101 6.52 2.69 -8.74
C GLN A 101 6.06 2.24 -10.13
N LEU A 102 4.93 2.79 -10.55
CA LEU A 102 4.48 2.88 -11.93
C LEU A 102 4.05 4.32 -12.20
N LEU A 103 4.85 5.04 -12.98
CA LEU A 103 4.61 6.44 -13.32
C LEU A 103 3.88 6.56 -14.66
N ASN A 104 3.11 7.64 -14.82
CA ASN A 104 2.29 7.89 -16.00
C ASN A 104 3.14 7.84 -17.28
N ASN A 105 2.65 7.13 -18.29
CA ASN A 105 3.19 7.21 -19.64
C ASN A 105 2.14 7.82 -20.57
N PRO A 106 2.28 9.11 -20.98
CA PRO A 106 1.28 9.80 -21.78
C PRO A 106 1.09 9.19 -23.19
N LYS A 107 1.95 8.25 -23.60
CA LYS A 107 1.83 7.53 -24.88
C LYS A 107 1.11 6.19 -24.74
N LYS A 108 0.75 5.78 -23.52
CA LYS A 108 0.12 4.50 -23.22
C LYS A 108 -0.94 4.71 -22.15
N GLU A 109 -2.12 5.13 -22.57
CA GLU A 109 -3.28 5.15 -21.68
C GLU A 109 -3.59 3.73 -21.22
N LEU A 110 -3.78 3.56 -19.91
CA LEU A 110 -4.02 2.27 -19.26
C LEU A 110 -5.27 2.41 -18.40
N GLU A 111 -6.20 1.46 -18.45
CA GLU A 111 -7.38 1.41 -17.57
C GLU A 111 -7.56 -0.01 -17.03
N GLY A 112 -8.25 -0.13 -15.88
CA GLY A 112 -8.44 -1.37 -15.14
C GLY A 112 -7.32 -1.65 -14.13
N ALA A 113 -7.02 -2.93 -13.91
CA ALA A 113 -5.88 -3.35 -13.08
C ALA A 113 -4.58 -3.26 -13.88
N ILE A 114 -3.75 -2.26 -13.58
CA ILE A 114 -2.62 -1.87 -14.43
C ILE A 114 -1.25 -1.98 -13.76
N TRP A 115 -1.24 -2.21 -12.44
CA TRP A 115 0.00 -2.37 -11.68
C TRP A 115 -0.11 -3.49 -10.65
N ASN A 116 0.30 -4.70 -11.01
CA ASN A 116 0.27 -5.84 -10.10
C ASN A 116 1.52 -6.70 -10.30
N LEU A 117 2.57 -6.46 -9.52
CA LEU A 117 3.74 -7.33 -9.65
C LEU A 117 3.51 -8.72 -9.05
N GLY A 118 2.50 -8.89 -8.18
CA GLY A 118 2.11 -10.20 -7.62
C GLY A 118 3.29 -11.00 -7.06
N ASN A 119 4.41 -10.34 -6.75
CA ASN A 119 5.67 -11.01 -6.55
C ASN A 119 5.84 -11.26 -5.06
N LEU A 120 5.76 -12.53 -4.68
CA LEU A 120 6.03 -12.99 -3.30
C LEU A 120 7.45 -12.65 -2.81
N GLN A 121 8.23 -11.91 -3.58
CA GLN A 121 9.62 -11.52 -3.34
C GLN A 121 9.77 -10.36 -2.35
N ILE A 122 8.71 -9.60 -2.07
CA ILE A 122 8.72 -8.55 -1.04
C ILE A 122 8.40 -9.18 0.32
N ALA A 123 9.31 -10.02 0.82
CA ALA A 123 9.12 -10.76 2.06
C ALA A 123 9.38 -9.90 3.30
N PHE A 124 8.58 -10.08 4.34
CA PHE A 124 8.76 -9.44 5.64
C PHE A 124 8.22 -10.31 6.77
N ASP A 125 8.82 -10.15 7.96
CA ASP A 125 8.38 -10.85 9.15
C ASP A 125 7.64 -9.89 10.08
N VAL A 126 6.47 -10.29 10.57
CA VAL A 126 5.77 -9.62 11.66
C VAL A 126 6.10 -10.34 12.96
N LYS A 127 6.85 -9.67 13.82
CA LYS A 127 7.34 -10.20 15.11
C LYS A 127 6.78 -9.37 16.27
N VAL A 128 6.65 -10.02 17.43
CA VAL A 128 6.38 -9.33 18.70
C VAL A 128 7.51 -8.32 18.93
N PRO A 129 7.22 -7.05 19.30
CA PRO A 129 8.26 -6.09 19.65
C PRO A 129 9.10 -6.67 20.78
N THR A 130 10.41 -6.79 20.59
CA THR A 130 11.32 -7.16 21.67
C THR A 130 11.20 -6.06 22.74
N ALA A 131 10.77 -6.40 23.95
CA ALA A 131 10.77 -5.46 25.06
C ALA A 131 12.20 -4.93 25.25
N VAL A 132 12.35 -3.61 25.25
CA VAL A 132 13.61 -2.92 25.59
C VAL A 132 13.79 -2.94 27.10
#